data_AF-A0A7I7RIZ4-F1
#
_entry.id   AF-A0A7I7RIZ4-F1
#
_cell.length_a   1.000
_cell.length_b   1.000
_cell.length_c   1.000
_cell.angle_alpha   90.00
_cell.angle_beta   90.00
_cell.angle_gamma   90.00
#
_symmetry.space_group_name_H-M   'P 1'
#
loop_
_entity.id
_entity.type
_entity.pdbx_description
1 polymer ?
#
loop_
_entity_poly.entity_id
_entity_poly.type
_entity_poly.pdbx_seq_one_letter_code
_entity_poly.pdbx_strand_id
1 'polypeptide(L)'
;MVMVSRAPFVCVGIAGLCIAAAFLAPTVDAQSAIAIDDRGFVDSEARCEAPWEPVAFGRTQFALVAICVRGGSLEYRGVRMSDGLVLTAAAVENDDGVFTVEHEGATYTFSAKELLVTSGDRVLVTEPMVAYVEPRDAADG
;
A
#
# COMPACT_ATOMS: atom_id res chain seq x y z
N MET A 1 23.99 -62.67 -12.81
CA MET A 1 23.69 -64.00 -12.24
C MET A 1 22.75 -63.79 -11.07
N VAL A 2 21.55 -64.36 -11.16
CA VAL A 2 20.44 -64.25 -10.21
C VAL A 2 20.51 -65.40 -9.20
N MET A 3 20.22 -65.15 -7.91
CA MET A 3 19.61 -66.06 -6.92
C MET A 3 19.44 -65.24 -5.62
N VAL A 4 18.29 -64.78 -5.13
CA VAL A 4 16.97 -65.35 -4.79
C VAL A 4 17.00 -66.46 -3.72
N SER A 5 16.57 -66.10 -2.51
CA SER A 5 15.88 -66.95 -1.50
C SER A 5 15.11 -65.99 -0.59
N ARG A 6 13.78 -65.83 -0.61
CA ARG A 6 12.61 -66.71 -0.38
C ARG A 6 12.52 -67.27 1.05
N ALA A 7 11.77 -66.58 1.91
CA ALA A 7 10.67 -67.20 2.66
C ALA A 7 9.63 -66.14 3.11
N PRO A 8 8.34 -66.53 3.20
CA PRO A 8 7.19 -65.61 3.26
C PRO A 8 6.64 -65.50 4.69
N PHE A 9 5.91 -64.44 5.02
CA PHE A 9 4.70 -64.58 5.84
C PHE A 9 3.73 -63.44 5.54
N VAL A 10 2.48 -63.86 5.42
CA VAL A 10 1.35 -63.19 4.78
C VAL A 10 0.63 -62.25 5.75
N CYS A 11 0.15 -61.16 5.15
CA CYS A 11 -0.92 -60.22 5.49
C CYS A 11 -1.79 -60.48 6.74
N VAL A 12 -1.97 -59.43 7.55
CA VAL A 12 -3.30 -58.95 7.95
C VAL A 12 -3.29 -57.42 7.89
N GLY A 13 -4.14 -56.85 7.05
CA GLY A 13 -4.34 -55.41 6.96
C GLY A 13 -5.29 -54.89 8.03
N ILE A 14 -5.10 -53.65 8.45
CA ILE A 14 -6.15 -52.84 9.06
C ILE A 14 -6.08 -51.45 8.42
N ALA A 15 -7.17 -51.11 7.75
CA ALA A 15 -7.46 -49.80 7.20
C ALA A 15 -7.49 -48.73 8.28
N GLY A 16 -7.16 -47.48 7.94
CA GLY A 16 -7.64 -46.37 8.76
C GLY A 16 -6.85 -45.08 8.68
N LEU A 17 -7.31 -44.22 7.79
CA LEU A 17 -7.53 -42.79 8.04
C LEU A 17 -6.33 -41.83 7.98
N CYS A 18 -6.29 -41.12 6.85
CA CYS A 18 -5.59 -39.87 6.62
C CYS A 18 -5.90 -38.82 7.69
N ILE A 19 -4.89 -38.13 8.21
CA ILE A 19 -5.00 -36.70 8.55
C ILE A 19 -3.69 -36.02 8.15
N ALA A 20 -3.65 -35.48 6.94
CA ALA A 20 -2.70 -34.44 6.61
C ALA A 20 -3.12 -33.20 7.40
N ALA A 21 -2.43 -32.92 8.51
CA ALA A 21 -2.59 -31.67 9.23
C ALA A 21 -1.93 -30.55 8.41
N ALA A 22 -2.62 -30.10 7.37
CA ALA A 22 -2.35 -28.80 6.77
C ALA A 22 -2.66 -27.75 7.83
N PHE A 23 -1.62 -27.23 8.47
CA PHE A 23 -1.73 -26.02 9.27
C PHE A 23 -2.11 -24.87 8.33
N LEU A 24 -3.41 -24.64 8.17
CA LEU A 24 -3.96 -23.38 7.71
C LEU A 24 -3.71 -22.36 8.82
N ALA A 25 -2.54 -21.74 8.82
CA ALA A 25 -2.32 -20.52 9.59
C ALA A 25 -3.23 -19.45 8.99
N PRO A 26 -4.10 -18.79 9.78
CA PRO A 26 -4.77 -17.60 9.30
C PRO A 26 -3.71 -16.50 9.23
N THR A 27 -3.23 -16.16 8.04
CA THR A 27 -2.60 -14.85 7.84
C THR A 27 -3.72 -13.83 7.86
N VAL A 28 -4.20 -13.50 9.06
CA VAL A 28 -4.92 -12.25 9.26
C VAL A 28 -3.88 -11.18 8.96
N ASP A 29 -3.91 -10.64 7.74
CA ASP A 29 -3.27 -9.38 7.43
C ASP A 29 -4.02 -8.33 8.26
N ALA A 30 -3.65 -8.22 9.52
CA ALA A 30 -4.02 -7.12 10.37
C ALA A 30 -3.23 -5.91 9.87
N GLN A 31 -3.62 -5.40 8.69
CA GLN A 31 -3.40 -4.00 8.38
C GLN A 31 -4.15 -3.25 9.48
N SER A 32 -3.45 -2.92 10.57
CA SER A 32 -3.92 -2.06 11.63
C SER A 32 -4.65 -0.91 10.97
N ALA A 33 -5.94 -0.74 11.29
CA ALA A 33 -6.73 0.33 10.71
C ALA A 33 -6.03 1.65 11.07
N ILE A 34 -5.43 2.30 10.07
CA ILE A 34 -4.76 3.58 10.25
C ILE A 34 -5.85 4.61 10.53
N ALA A 35 -5.76 5.26 11.68
CA ALA A 35 -6.68 6.31 12.05
C ALA A 35 -6.52 7.51 11.10
N ILE A 36 -7.64 8.10 10.71
CA ILE A 36 -7.68 9.29 9.86
C ILE A 36 -8.54 10.36 10.55
N ASP A 37 -8.19 11.62 10.33
CA ASP A 37 -9.06 12.76 10.63
C ASP A 37 -9.04 13.77 9.47
N ASP A 38 -9.58 14.96 9.71
CA ASP A 38 -9.66 16.05 8.74
C ASP A 38 -8.30 16.58 8.28
N ARG A 39 -7.18 16.11 8.85
CA ARG A 39 -5.80 16.47 8.48
C ARG A 39 -5.01 15.33 7.85
N GLY A 40 -5.63 14.16 7.64
CA GLY A 40 -5.01 12.98 7.04
C GLY A 40 -4.75 11.86 8.05
N PHE A 41 -3.69 11.08 7.83
CA PHE A 41 -3.36 9.91 8.64
C PHE A 41 -2.80 10.32 10.01
N VAL A 42 -3.43 9.90 11.10
CA VAL A 42 -2.98 10.17 12.48
C VAL A 42 -1.67 9.42 12.73
N ASP A 43 -0.75 10.04 13.48
CA ASP A 43 0.57 9.49 13.84
C ASP A 43 1.42 9.07 12.61
N SER A 44 1.26 9.77 11.49
CA SER A 44 2.03 9.57 10.26
C SER A 44 2.60 10.88 9.73
N GLU A 45 3.75 10.81 9.08
CA GLU A 45 4.33 11.95 8.35
C GLU A 45 3.54 12.26 7.06
N ALA A 46 2.68 11.34 6.60
CA ALA A 46 1.68 11.59 5.55
C ALA A 46 0.45 12.35 6.10
N ARG A 47 0.70 13.46 6.80
CA ARG A 47 -0.33 14.27 7.47
C ARG A 47 -0.07 15.74 7.24
N CYS A 48 -1.12 16.53 7.02
CA CYS A 48 -1.01 17.97 6.84
C CYS A 48 -1.16 18.67 8.20
N GLU A 49 -0.04 18.85 8.88
CA GLU A 49 0.00 19.59 10.14
C GLU A 49 -0.06 21.11 9.90
N ALA A 50 -0.83 21.80 10.75
CA ALA A 50 -1.01 23.25 10.63
C ALA A 50 0.35 23.97 10.63
N PRO A 51 0.54 25.02 9.80
CA PRO A 51 -0.45 25.67 8.94
C PRO A 51 -0.53 25.10 7.49
N TRP A 52 -0.32 23.80 7.30
CA TRP A 52 -0.69 23.14 6.05
C TRP A 52 -2.11 22.59 6.14
N GLU A 53 -2.88 22.70 5.07
CA GLU A 53 -4.24 22.15 4.94
C GLU A 53 -4.23 20.99 3.95
N PRO A 54 -4.97 19.91 4.17
CA PRO A 54 -5.03 18.79 3.22
C PRO A 54 -5.94 19.11 2.03
N VAL A 55 -5.43 18.84 0.83
CA VAL A 55 -6.19 18.90 -0.44
C VAL A 55 -6.69 17.52 -0.81
N ALA A 56 -5.84 16.51 -0.67
CA ALA A 56 -6.17 15.11 -0.90
C ALA A 56 -5.26 14.21 -0.08
N PHE A 57 -5.74 13.05 0.35
CA PHE A 57 -4.89 12.01 0.90
C PHE A 57 -5.42 10.62 0.59
N GLY A 58 -4.51 9.68 0.43
CA GLY A 58 -4.82 8.34 -0.05
C GLY A 58 -3.89 7.30 0.52
N ARG A 59 -4.40 6.07 0.58
CA ARG A 59 -3.69 4.90 1.06
C ARG A 59 -3.71 3.83 -0.02
N THR A 60 -2.55 3.26 -0.30
CA THR A 60 -2.41 2.03 -1.08
C THR A 60 -2.22 0.84 -0.14
N GLN A 61 -1.83 -0.32 -0.66
CA GLN A 61 -1.39 -1.43 0.20
C GLN A 61 -0.03 -1.17 0.88
N PHE A 62 0.80 -0.28 0.33
CA PHE A 62 2.20 -0.12 0.72
C PHE A 62 2.61 1.32 1.05
N ALA A 63 1.75 2.31 0.78
CA ALA A 63 2.05 3.71 0.95
C ALA A 63 0.87 4.51 1.51
N LEU A 64 1.22 5.56 2.24
CA LEU A 64 0.32 6.65 2.62
C LEU A 64 0.78 7.90 1.90
N VAL A 65 -0.15 8.68 1.38
CA VAL A 65 0.14 9.91 0.65
C VAL A 65 -0.81 11.00 1.11
N ALA A 66 -0.28 12.18 1.39
CA ALA A 66 -1.06 13.40 1.55
C ALA A 66 -0.53 14.50 0.62
N ILE A 67 -1.45 15.23 0.01
CA ILE A 67 -1.21 16.48 -0.70
C ILE A 67 -1.67 17.61 0.21
N CYS A 68 -0.73 18.46 0.59
CA CYS A 68 -0.95 19.56 1.50
C CYS A 68 -0.78 20.89 0.77
N VAL A 69 -1.61 21.89 1.10
CA VAL A 69 -1.50 23.25 0.58
C VAL A 69 -1.12 24.25 1.67
N ARG A 70 -0.28 25.22 1.32
CA ARG A 70 0.00 26.41 2.13
C ARG A 70 0.31 27.58 1.23
N GLY A 71 -0.48 28.65 1.35
CA GLY A 71 -0.26 29.86 0.55
C GLY A 71 -0.24 29.60 -0.96
N GLY A 72 -1.05 28.64 -1.43
CA GLY A 72 -1.13 28.23 -2.83
C GLY A 72 -0.02 27.29 -3.31
N SER A 73 0.97 26.95 -2.47
CA SER A 73 1.98 25.94 -2.80
C SER A 73 1.51 24.56 -2.36
N LEU A 74 1.62 23.56 -3.24
CA LEU A 74 1.29 22.17 -2.95
C LEU A 74 2.55 21.38 -2.55
N GLU A 75 2.42 20.54 -1.54
CA GLU A 75 3.47 19.65 -1.04
C GLU A 75 2.92 18.23 -0.95
N TYR A 76 3.64 17.30 -1.58
CA TYR A 76 3.43 15.88 -1.42
C TYR A 76 4.16 15.37 -0.19
N ARG A 77 3.48 14.54 0.60
CA ARG A 77 4.02 13.80 1.75
C ARG A 77 3.68 12.33 1.61
N GLY A 78 4.65 11.55 1.15
CA GLY A 78 4.54 10.11 1.00
C GLY A 78 5.26 9.39 2.14
N VAL A 79 4.64 8.33 2.66
CA VAL A 79 5.25 7.42 3.64
C VAL A 79 5.13 6.01 3.12
N ARG A 80 6.27 5.32 2.98
CA ARG A 80 6.29 3.89 2.69
C ARG A 80 6.03 3.11 3.97
N MET A 81 4.99 2.27 3.96
CA MET A 81 4.51 1.57 5.16
C MET A 81 5.47 0.49 5.65
N SER A 82 6.32 -0.07 4.78
CA SER A 82 7.23 -1.17 5.14
C SER A 82 8.35 -0.75 6.10
N ASP A 83 8.83 0.48 6.00
CA ASP A 83 9.99 0.99 6.75
C ASP A 83 9.82 2.43 7.27
N GLY A 84 8.67 3.05 7.01
CA GLY A 84 8.38 4.42 7.43
C GLY A 84 9.17 5.49 6.68
N LEU A 85 9.81 5.15 5.55
CA LEU A 85 10.56 6.14 4.78
C LEU A 85 9.64 7.22 4.22
N VAL A 86 10.04 8.47 4.43
CA VAL A 86 9.27 9.66 4.08
C VAL A 86 9.85 10.30 2.82
N LEU A 87 8.96 10.71 1.91
CA LEU A 87 9.27 11.61 0.79
C LEU A 87 8.42 12.87 0.94
N THR A 88 9.09 14.01 1.05
CA THR A 88 8.44 15.32 1.01
C THR A 88 8.99 16.13 -0.16
N ALA A 89 8.12 16.59 -1.04
CA ALA A 89 8.52 17.34 -2.23
C ALA A 89 7.38 18.22 -2.74
N ALA A 90 7.73 19.25 -3.53
CA ALA A 90 6.74 20.10 -4.18
C ALA A 90 5.87 19.28 -5.16
N ALA A 91 4.56 19.50 -5.10
CA ALA A 91 3.60 18.88 -6.01
C ALA A 91 3.04 19.90 -6.99
N VAL A 92 2.59 19.41 -8.14
CA VAL A 92 1.83 20.19 -9.13
C VAL A 92 0.55 19.42 -9.42
N GLU A 93 -0.58 20.10 -9.40
CA GLU A 93 -1.83 19.55 -9.90
C GLU A 93 -1.90 19.75 -11.42
N ASN A 94 -2.08 18.67 -12.19
CA ASN A 94 -2.14 18.75 -13.65
C ASN A 94 -3.58 18.80 -14.16
N ASP A 95 -4.42 17.96 -13.58
CA ASP A 95 -5.84 17.80 -13.84
C ASP A 95 -6.54 17.62 -12.48
N ASP A 96 -7.84 17.86 -12.43
CA ASP A 96 -8.69 17.78 -11.22
C ASP A 96 -8.42 16.49 -10.42
N GLY A 97 -7.69 16.61 -9.31
CA GLY A 97 -7.33 15.49 -8.42
C GLY A 97 -6.16 14.60 -8.89
N VAL A 98 -5.35 15.05 -9.86
CA VAL A 98 -4.13 14.37 -10.33
C VAL A 98 -2.89 15.21 -10.06
N PHE A 99 -2.08 14.73 -9.12
CA PHE A 99 -0.91 15.44 -8.63
C PHE A 99 0.38 14.75 -9.09
N THR A 100 1.34 15.54 -9.58
CA THR A 100 2.65 15.05 -10.00
C THR A 100 3.77 15.67 -9.16
N VAL A 101 4.77 14.85 -8.86
CA VAL A 101 5.96 15.20 -8.09
C VAL A 101 7.18 14.66 -8.81
N GLU A 102 8.18 15.52 -9.00
CA GLU A 102 9.50 15.12 -9.50
C GLU A 102 10.48 15.00 -8.33
N HIS A 103 11.06 13.82 -8.15
CA HIS A 103 12.05 13.59 -7.09
C HIS A 103 13.10 12.56 -7.53
N GLU A 104 14.37 12.94 -7.47
CA GLU A 104 15.52 12.07 -7.78
C GLU A 104 15.44 11.32 -9.13
N GLY A 105 14.85 11.97 -10.16
CA GLY A 105 14.71 11.37 -11.49
C GLY A 105 13.54 10.37 -11.61
N ALA A 106 12.66 10.35 -10.62
CA ALA A 106 11.37 9.67 -10.68
C ALA A 106 10.21 10.67 -10.63
N THR A 107 9.16 10.34 -11.38
CA THR A 107 7.89 11.07 -11.39
C THR A 107 6.87 10.26 -10.60
N TYR A 108 6.31 10.85 -9.55
CA TYR A 108 5.22 10.28 -8.77
C TYR A 108 3.93 10.94 -9.21
N THR A 109 2.97 10.16 -9.67
CA THR A 109 1.62 10.60 -10.03
C THR A 109 0.64 10.00 -9.04
N PHE A 110 0.01 10.86 -8.25
CA PHE A 110 -0.97 10.52 -7.23
C PHE A 110 -2.37 10.94 -7.69
N SER A 111 -3.34 10.03 -7.58
CA SER A 111 -4.73 10.27 -7.96
C SER A 111 -5.67 9.39 -7.14
N ALA A 112 -6.99 9.64 -7.23
CA ALA A 112 -8.01 8.78 -6.62
C ALA A 112 -7.94 7.30 -7.08
N LYS A 113 -7.32 7.02 -8.23
CA LYS A 113 -7.22 5.67 -8.80
C LYS A 113 -6.00 4.90 -8.29
N GLU A 114 -4.84 5.52 -8.32
CA GLU A 114 -3.56 4.85 -8.07
C GLU A 114 -2.44 5.83 -7.72
N LEU A 115 -1.39 5.30 -7.09
CA LEU A 115 -0.06 5.87 -7.05
C LEU A 115 0.78 5.21 -8.14
N LEU A 116 1.20 6.00 -9.12
CA LEU A 116 2.08 5.59 -10.21
C LEU A 116 3.45 6.24 -10.00
N VAL A 117 4.52 5.47 -10.10
CA VAL A 117 5.89 6.00 -10.09
C VAL A 117 6.60 5.56 -11.35
N THR A 118 7.17 6.51 -12.09
CA THR A 118 7.93 6.27 -13.31
C THR A 118 9.32 6.85 -13.24
N SER A 119 10.23 6.39 -14.09
CA SER A 119 11.51 7.03 -14.36
C SER A 119 11.76 6.98 -15.86
N GLY A 120 11.66 8.14 -16.52
CA GLY A 120 11.51 8.21 -17.97
C GLY A 120 10.30 7.38 -18.45
N ASP A 121 10.51 6.51 -19.43
CA ASP A 121 9.46 5.66 -19.99
C ASP A 121 9.19 4.38 -19.20
N ARG A 122 9.87 4.16 -18.06
CA ARG A 122 9.75 2.94 -17.26
C ARG A 122 8.81 3.16 -16.09
N VAL A 123 7.84 2.26 -15.93
CA VAL A 123 7.02 2.17 -14.72
C VAL A 123 7.80 1.41 -13.64
N LEU A 124 8.01 2.07 -12.50
CA LEU A 124 8.68 1.50 -11.33
C LEU A 124 7.66 0.91 -10.35
N VAL A 125 6.55 1.63 -10.14
CA VAL A 125 5.50 1.26 -9.19
C VAL A 125 4.14 1.59 -9.78
N THR A 126 3.18 0.69 -9.58
CA THR A 126 1.76 0.96 -9.80
C THR A 126 0.99 0.35 -8.65
N GLU A 127 0.43 1.20 -7.80
CA GLU A 127 -0.27 0.80 -6.60
C GLU A 127 -1.71 1.33 -6.63
N PRO A 128 -2.72 0.45 -6.70
CA PRO A 128 -4.11 0.86 -6.64
C PRO A 128 -4.42 1.57 -5.32
N MET A 129 -5.26 2.62 -5.42
CA MET A 129 -5.73 3.32 -4.24
C MET A 129 -6.78 2.47 -3.51
N VAL A 130 -6.54 2.19 -2.23
CA VAL A 130 -7.43 1.41 -1.35
C VAL A 130 -8.40 2.34 -0.61
N ALA A 131 -7.96 3.55 -0.29
CA ALA A 131 -8.78 4.60 0.26
C ALA A 131 -8.29 5.96 -0.24
N TYR A 132 -9.20 6.88 -0.49
CA TYR A 132 -8.90 8.22 -0.97
C TYR A 132 -9.91 9.22 -0.40
N VAL A 133 -9.43 10.37 0.03
CA VAL A 133 -10.23 11.45 0.58
C VAL A 133 -9.77 12.76 -0.03
N GLU A 134 -10.70 13.50 -0.60
CA GLU A 134 -10.58 14.92 -0.90
C GLU A 134 -11.46 15.65 0.12
N PRO A 135 -10.86 16.30 1.12
CA PRO A 135 -11.60 17.18 2.02
C PRO A 135 -12.20 18.29 1.17
N ARG A 136 -13.50 18.15 0.83
CA ARG A 136 -14.23 19.19 0.12
C ARG A 136 -14.12 20.47 0.94
N ASP A 137 -13.72 21.56 0.30
CA ASP A 137 -14.04 22.88 0.85
C ASP A 137 -15.54 22.89 1.14
N ALA A 138 -15.94 23.17 2.37
CA ALA A 138 -17.33 23.38 2.75
C ALA A 138 -17.83 24.73 2.18
N ALA A 139 -17.67 24.92 0.88
CA ALA A 139 -17.99 26.13 0.13
C ALA A 139 -18.88 25.76 -1.07
N ASP A 140 -20.06 25.23 -0.76
CA ASP A 140 -21.25 25.28 -1.60
C ASP A 140 -22.48 25.04 -0.70
N GLY A 141 -22.87 26.10 0.02
CA GLY A 141 -24.07 26.18 0.85
C GLY A 141 -24.57 27.61 0.95
#